data_AF-A0A146KDF0-F1
#
_entry.id   AF-A0A146KDF0-F1
#
_cell.length_a   1.000
_cell.length_b   1.000
_cell.length_c   1.000
_cell.angle_alpha   90.00
_cell.angle_beta   90.00
_cell.angle_gamma   90.00
#
_symmetry.space_group_name_H-M   'P 1'
#
loop_
_entity.id
_entity.type
_entity.pdbx_description
1 polymer ?
#
loop_
_entity_poly.entity_id
_entity_poly.type
_entity_poly.pdbx_seq_one_letter_code
_entity_poly.pdbx_strand_id
1 'polypeptide(L)'
;TSYMLYIILSIQKESLGCRVCKQGIDTVYELLENGATKEAIEQFLEGVCNLFDDVETKQVCKSFIDTEYDKLIKFLENSYSSEVICTLLSACDYPHPPIHSGCDACLVGFGFLEDLWSYKPTEEMIEIALQYVCNIFPSGNSRNECVAFIDREFENLIDWVDKEFPPQFMCTAVGACDFPFDPVEDGLCLFCEGAMTFIYDFFEFDEQNGAEVIAVVLDYICLIFPEGESRQMCDELIEQEAQKFIDFIEHEFPPENICILVGACESNITPVYDTECEFCEIFYQFALDMLDFEPSIEAIEHLLEYICDIFPGTLKTVCQRFVDNKWEHLLELLNEEYPADIACQVMGACVE
;
A
#
# COMPACT_ATOMS: atom_id res chain seq x y z
N THR A 1 3.57 -20.88 -15.98
CA THR A 1 3.08 -21.05 -17.37
C THR A 1 1.59 -21.32 -17.48
N SER A 2 0.95 -22.05 -16.54
CA SER A 2 -0.50 -22.31 -16.59
C SER A 2 -1.38 -21.11 -16.23
N TYR A 3 -0.94 -20.23 -15.32
CA TYR A 3 -1.67 -19.04 -14.87
C TYR A 3 -1.80 -17.98 -15.98
N MET A 4 -0.70 -17.63 -16.64
CA MET A 4 -0.73 -16.73 -17.81
C MET A 4 -1.59 -17.29 -18.96
N LEU A 5 -1.59 -18.62 -19.18
CA LEU A 5 -2.41 -19.21 -20.22
C LEU A 5 -3.91 -19.11 -19.91
N TYR A 6 -4.28 -19.18 -18.62
CA TYR A 6 -5.66 -19.03 -18.17
C TYR A 6 -6.13 -17.58 -18.31
N ILE A 7 -5.32 -16.61 -17.89
CA ILE A 7 -5.55 -15.16 -18.09
C ILE A 7 -5.74 -14.84 -19.58
N ILE A 8 -4.86 -15.37 -20.45
CA ILE A 8 -4.95 -15.18 -21.91
C ILE A 8 -6.22 -15.83 -22.50
N LEU A 9 -6.68 -16.96 -21.94
CA LEU A 9 -7.88 -17.66 -22.41
C LEU A 9 -9.18 -17.00 -21.93
N SER A 10 -9.22 -16.40 -20.73
CA SER A 10 -10.38 -15.64 -20.23
C SER A 10 -10.52 -14.26 -20.90
N ILE A 11 -9.43 -13.69 -21.43
CA ILE A 11 -9.45 -12.44 -22.22
C ILE A 11 -10.14 -12.63 -23.60
N GLN A 12 -10.32 -13.84 -24.12
CA GLN A 12 -10.69 -14.06 -25.53
C GLN A 12 -12.15 -14.43 -25.86
N LYS A 13 -13.14 -14.03 -25.05
CA LYS A 13 -14.51 -13.91 -25.58
C LYS A 13 -15.35 -12.86 -24.88
N GLU A 14 -14.99 -11.59 -25.07
CA GLU A 14 -15.85 -10.47 -24.67
C GLU A 14 -17.29 -10.69 -25.15
N SER A 15 -18.27 -10.43 -24.29
CA SER A 15 -19.67 -10.48 -24.67
C SER A 15 -19.95 -9.46 -25.79
N LEU A 16 -21.01 -9.67 -26.59
CA LEU A 16 -21.44 -8.66 -27.55
C LEU A 16 -21.81 -7.35 -26.83
N GLY A 17 -22.40 -7.45 -25.63
CA GLY A 17 -22.71 -6.30 -24.78
C GLY A 17 -21.46 -5.51 -24.38
N CYS A 18 -20.39 -6.19 -23.99
CA CYS A 18 -19.13 -5.58 -23.61
C CYS A 18 -18.53 -4.77 -24.77
N ARG A 19 -18.43 -5.38 -25.96
CA ARG A 19 -17.93 -4.68 -27.16
C ARG A 19 -18.78 -3.50 -27.56
N VAL A 20 -20.11 -3.64 -27.53
CA VAL A 20 -21.04 -2.56 -27.88
C VAL A 20 -20.92 -1.42 -26.88
N CYS A 21 -20.80 -1.73 -25.60
CA CYS A 21 -20.58 -0.72 -24.57
C CYS A 21 -19.26 0.01 -24.81
N LYS A 22 -18.13 -0.72 -24.96
CA LYS A 22 -16.81 -0.09 -25.12
C LYS A 22 -16.78 0.84 -26.32
N GLN A 23 -17.22 0.32 -27.47
CA GLN A 23 -17.33 1.10 -28.70
C GLN A 23 -18.25 2.31 -28.54
N GLY A 24 -19.36 2.15 -27.80
CA GLY A 24 -20.29 3.23 -27.50
C GLY A 24 -19.63 4.36 -26.73
N ILE A 25 -18.91 4.03 -25.64
CA ILE A 25 -18.17 4.99 -24.83
C ILE A 25 -17.05 5.65 -25.63
N ASP A 26 -16.24 4.88 -26.36
CA ASP A 26 -15.15 5.41 -27.20
C ASP A 26 -15.69 6.38 -28.25
N THR A 27 -16.84 6.08 -28.86
CA THR A 27 -17.47 6.97 -29.85
C THR A 27 -17.98 8.27 -29.19
N VAL A 28 -18.49 8.21 -27.96
CA VAL A 28 -18.87 9.43 -27.23
C VAL A 28 -17.62 10.28 -26.93
N TYR A 29 -16.51 9.67 -26.54
CA TYR A 29 -15.24 10.38 -26.37
C TYR A 29 -14.77 11.06 -27.65
N GLU A 30 -14.79 10.35 -28.78
CA GLU A 30 -14.45 10.94 -30.09
C GLU A 30 -15.36 12.13 -30.43
N LEU A 31 -16.66 12.06 -30.14
CA LEU A 31 -17.59 13.17 -30.38
C LEU A 31 -17.29 14.38 -29.49
N LEU A 32 -17.00 14.16 -28.21
CA LEU A 32 -16.64 15.21 -27.26
C LEU A 32 -15.32 15.89 -27.67
N GLU A 33 -14.28 15.10 -27.97
CA GLU A 33 -12.97 15.61 -28.41
C GLU A 33 -13.07 16.45 -29.70
N ASN A 34 -13.94 16.07 -30.61
CA ASN A 34 -14.19 16.80 -31.86
C ASN A 34 -15.11 18.02 -31.69
N GLY A 35 -15.56 18.33 -30.47
CA GLY A 35 -16.43 19.46 -30.18
C GLY A 35 -17.85 19.31 -30.74
N ALA A 36 -18.38 18.08 -30.79
CA ALA A 36 -19.75 17.83 -31.22
C ALA A 36 -20.77 18.56 -30.34
N THR A 37 -21.92 18.94 -30.92
CA THR A 37 -22.99 19.61 -30.17
C THR A 37 -23.73 18.61 -29.28
N LYS A 38 -24.39 19.11 -28.23
CA LYS A 38 -25.25 18.31 -27.34
C LYS A 38 -26.24 17.46 -28.13
N GLU A 39 -26.90 18.06 -29.12
CA GLU A 39 -27.89 17.36 -29.95
C GLU A 39 -27.29 16.22 -30.77
N ALA A 40 -26.03 16.34 -31.19
CA ALA A 40 -25.34 15.29 -31.95
C ALA A 40 -25.00 14.09 -31.07
N ILE A 41 -24.59 14.33 -29.82
CA ILE A 41 -24.26 13.29 -28.85
C ILE A 41 -25.54 12.62 -28.34
N GLU A 42 -26.61 13.40 -28.06
CA GLU A 42 -27.94 12.86 -27.73
C GLU A 42 -28.46 11.94 -28.83
N GLN A 43 -28.36 12.35 -30.10
CA GLN A 43 -28.78 11.51 -31.22
C GLN A 43 -27.99 10.21 -31.32
N PHE A 44 -26.69 10.24 -31.03
CA PHE A 44 -25.87 9.03 -30.97
C PHE A 44 -26.36 8.10 -29.86
N LEU A 45 -26.54 8.62 -28.64
CA LEU A 45 -26.99 7.86 -27.47
C LEU A 45 -28.42 7.30 -27.65
N GLU A 46 -29.33 8.07 -28.24
CA GLU A 46 -30.64 7.57 -28.66
C GLU A 46 -30.52 6.44 -29.70
N GLY A 47 -29.55 6.55 -30.60
CA GLY A 47 -29.16 5.52 -31.56
C GLY A 47 -28.79 4.21 -30.86
N VAL A 48 -28.00 4.29 -29.79
CA VAL A 48 -27.67 3.15 -28.92
C VAL A 48 -28.93 2.57 -28.28
N CYS A 49 -29.82 3.41 -27.73
CA CYS A 49 -31.09 2.95 -27.17
C CYS A 49 -31.97 2.22 -28.20
N ASN A 50 -31.85 2.55 -29.49
CA ASN A 50 -32.59 1.87 -30.54
C ASN A 50 -32.09 0.45 -30.86
N LEU A 51 -30.92 0.06 -30.35
CA LEU A 51 -30.36 -1.30 -30.48
C LEU A 51 -31.07 -2.32 -29.56
N PHE A 52 -31.79 -1.87 -28.54
CA PHE A 52 -32.58 -2.76 -27.68
C PHE A 52 -33.88 -3.17 -28.40
N ASP A 53 -34.08 -4.48 -28.56
CA ASP A 53 -35.29 -5.06 -29.16
C ASP A 53 -36.50 -4.98 -28.20
N ASP A 54 -36.24 -4.97 -26.89
CA ASP A 54 -37.26 -4.86 -25.86
C ASP A 54 -37.77 -3.41 -25.72
N VAL A 55 -39.09 -3.23 -25.85
CA VAL A 55 -39.73 -1.91 -25.89
C VAL A 55 -39.60 -1.16 -24.57
N GLU A 56 -39.66 -1.88 -23.45
CA GLU A 56 -39.56 -1.30 -22.11
C GLU A 56 -38.12 -0.82 -21.84
N THR A 57 -37.13 -1.68 -22.11
CA THR A 57 -35.70 -1.35 -22.00
C THR A 57 -35.32 -0.17 -22.89
N LYS A 58 -35.84 -0.14 -24.12
CA LYS A 58 -35.65 0.98 -25.05
C LYS A 58 -36.23 2.29 -24.53
N GLN A 59 -37.42 2.27 -23.92
CA GLN A 59 -38.03 3.46 -23.32
C GLN A 59 -37.27 3.94 -22.09
N VAL A 60 -36.86 3.02 -21.22
CA VAL A 60 -36.05 3.34 -20.04
C VAL A 60 -34.72 3.97 -20.46
N CYS A 61 -34.03 3.39 -21.44
CA CYS A 61 -32.79 3.95 -21.98
C CYS A 61 -32.98 5.38 -22.50
N LYS A 62 -34.00 5.61 -23.33
CA LYS A 62 -34.28 6.96 -23.85
C LYS A 62 -34.61 7.95 -22.75
N SER A 63 -35.47 7.56 -21.81
CA SER A 63 -35.80 8.41 -20.67
C SER A 63 -34.57 8.74 -19.84
N PHE A 64 -33.65 7.80 -19.64
CA PHE A 64 -32.40 8.03 -18.92
C PHE A 64 -31.52 9.06 -19.65
N ILE A 65 -31.35 8.93 -20.98
CA ILE A 65 -30.63 9.94 -21.76
C ILE A 65 -31.30 11.31 -21.62
N ASP A 66 -32.62 11.41 -21.82
CA ASP A 66 -33.36 12.66 -21.74
C ASP A 66 -33.22 13.38 -20.38
N THR A 67 -33.19 12.62 -19.29
CA THR A 67 -33.18 13.19 -17.92
C THR A 67 -31.79 13.32 -17.32
N GLU A 68 -30.86 12.44 -17.69
CA GLU A 68 -29.53 12.33 -17.05
C GLU A 68 -28.39 12.71 -17.99
N TYR A 69 -28.66 13.17 -19.22
CA TYR A 69 -27.63 13.55 -20.20
C TYR A 69 -26.52 14.42 -19.61
N ASP A 70 -26.87 15.53 -18.95
CA ASP A 70 -25.87 16.48 -18.45
C ASP A 70 -24.99 15.84 -17.36
N LYS A 71 -25.54 14.92 -16.55
CA LYS A 71 -24.77 14.16 -15.56
C LYS A 71 -23.91 13.11 -16.23
N LEU A 72 -24.43 12.42 -17.25
CA LEU A 72 -23.70 11.42 -18.03
C LEU A 72 -22.50 12.05 -18.75
N ILE A 73 -22.66 13.22 -19.39
CA ILE A 73 -21.55 13.89 -20.05
C ILE A 73 -20.52 14.37 -19.04
N LYS A 74 -20.94 15.01 -17.95
CA LYS A 74 -20.03 15.43 -16.87
C LYS A 74 -19.27 14.23 -16.28
N PHE A 75 -19.95 13.08 -16.15
CA PHE A 75 -19.36 11.82 -15.72
C PHE A 75 -18.29 11.34 -16.72
N LEU A 76 -18.57 11.41 -18.03
CA LEU A 76 -17.62 10.97 -19.07
C LEU A 76 -16.42 11.92 -19.21
N GLU A 77 -16.62 13.24 -19.12
CA GLU A 77 -15.55 14.26 -19.22
C GLU A 77 -14.41 14.08 -18.21
N ASN A 78 -14.63 13.33 -17.12
CA ASN A 78 -13.63 12.96 -16.13
C ASN A 78 -12.64 11.86 -16.61
N SER A 79 -12.59 11.54 -17.91
CA SER A 79 -11.50 10.80 -18.59
C SER A 79 -11.32 9.31 -18.22
N TYR A 80 -12.41 8.59 -17.96
CA TYR A 80 -12.35 7.14 -17.71
C TYR A 80 -12.16 6.32 -18.98
N SER A 81 -11.53 5.14 -18.86
CA SER A 81 -11.49 4.21 -19.98
C SER A 81 -12.86 3.56 -20.21
N SER A 82 -13.15 3.22 -21.46
CA SER A 82 -14.34 2.46 -21.83
C SER A 82 -14.36 1.07 -21.17
N GLU A 83 -13.20 0.51 -20.84
CA GLU A 83 -13.05 -0.71 -20.04
C GLU A 83 -13.72 -0.58 -18.65
N VAL A 84 -13.35 0.47 -17.93
CA VAL A 84 -13.86 0.76 -16.57
C VAL A 84 -15.36 1.01 -16.60
N ILE A 85 -15.81 1.91 -17.48
CA ILE A 85 -17.23 2.29 -17.55
C ILE A 85 -18.08 1.07 -17.88
N CYS A 86 -17.65 0.24 -18.84
CA CYS A 86 -18.43 -0.93 -19.24
C CYS A 86 -18.40 -2.07 -18.23
N THR A 87 -17.36 -2.14 -17.40
CA THR A 87 -17.32 -3.05 -16.26
C THR A 87 -18.27 -2.60 -15.15
N LEU A 88 -18.29 -1.30 -14.84
CA LEU A 88 -19.24 -0.71 -13.87
C LEU A 88 -20.71 -0.88 -14.30
N LEU A 89 -20.98 -0.79 -15.61
CA LEU A 89 -22.31 -1.01 -16.19
C LEU A 89 -22.70 -2.50 -16.32
N SER A 90 -21.88 -3.42 -15.82
CA SER A 90 -22.06 -4.88 -15.98
C SER A 90 -22.07 -5.37 -17.44
N ALA A 91 -21.69 -4.52 -18.40
CA ALA A 91 -21.66 -4.90 -19.80
C ALA A 91 -20.43 -5.78 -20.11
N CYS A 92 -19.34 -5.54 -19.40
CA CYS A 92 -18.12 -6.33 -19.39
C CYS A 92 -17.99 -7.11 -18.09
N ASP A 93 -17.52 -8.36 -18.19
CA ASP A 93 -17.11 -9.13 -17.02
C ASP A 93 -15.75 -8.61 -16.55
N TYR A 94 -15.64 -8.26 -15.26
CA TYR A 94 -14.34 -8.04 -14.65
C TYR A 94 -13.62 -9.39 -14.56
N PRO A 95 -12.37 -9.52 -15.03
CA PRO A 95 -11.64 -10.77 -14.98
C PRO A 95 -11.30 -11.13 -13.53
N HIS A 96 -12.22 -11.79 -12.84
CA HIS A 96 -12.01 -12.23 -11.48
C HIS A 96 -11.61 -13.71 -11.44
N PRO A 97 -10.63 -14.10 -10.60
CA PRO A 97 -10.47 -15.50 -10.23
C PRO A 97 -11.75 -16.05 -9.58
N PRO A 98 -11.92 -17.39 -9.52
CA PRO A 98 -13.06 -17.99 -8.83
C PRO A 98 -13.13 -17.53 -7.37
N ILE A 99 -14.28 -16.99 -6.96
CA ILE A 99 -14.52 -16.56 -5.56
C ILE A 99 -15.00 -17.77 -4.76
N HIS A 100 -14.23 -18.22 -3.78
CA HIS A 100 -14.54 -19.39 -2.95
C HIS A 100 -14.62 -19.07 -1.45
N SER A 101 -14.15 -17.89 -1.04
CA SER A 101 -14.08 -17.43 0.34
C SER A 101 -14.33 -15.92 0.48
N GLY A 102 -14.52 -15.46 1.72
CA GLY A 102 -14.55 -14.02 2.02
C GLY A 102 -13.22 -13.33 1.67
N CYS A 103 -12.10 -14.04 1.81
CA CYS A 103 -10.78 -13.58 1.40
C CYS A 103 -10.71 -13.37 -0.12
N ASP A 104 -11.14 -14.34 -0.92
CA ASP A 104 -11.16 -14.20 -2.40
C ASP A 104 -12.03 -13.03 -2.84
N ALA A 105 -13.19 -12.85 -2.19
CA ALA A 105 -14.09 -11.74 -2.49
C ALA A 105 -13.45 -10.40 -2.15
N CYS A 106 -12.73 -10.33 -1.04
CA CYS A 106 -12.00 -9.14 -0.64
C CYS A 106 -10.85 -8.81 -1.59
N LEU A 107 -10.01 -9.80 -1.93
CA LEU A 107 -8.87 -9.62 -2.83
C LEU A 107 -9.31 -9.16 -4.21
N VAL A 108 -10.42 -9.71 -4.72
CA VAL A 108 -11.04 -9.27 -5.97
C VAL A 108 -11.59 -7.84 -5.83
N GLY A 109 -12.21 -7.51 -4.70
CA GLY A 109 -12.74 -6.17 -4.44
C GLY A 109 -11.66 -5.10 -4.43
N PHE A 110 -10.58 -5.32 -3.68
CA PHE A 110 -9.47 -4.38 -3.62
C PHE A 110 -8.62 -4.36 -4.89
N GLY A 111 -8.40 -5.49 -5.56
CA GLY A 111 -7.76 -5.48 -6.89
C GLY A 111 -8.58 -4.72 -7.93
N PHE A 112 -9.92 -4.81 -7.87
CA PHE A 112 -10.79 -3.97 -8.70
C PHE A 112 -10.66 -2.48 -8.36
N LEU A 113 -10.51 -2.13 -7.09
CA LEU A 113 -10.27 -0.75 -6.67
C LEU A 113 -8.93 -0.22 -7.15
N GLU A 114 -7.86 -1.01 -7.06
CA GLU A 114 -6.54 -0.64 -7.62
C GLU A 114 -6.62 -0.41 -9.14
N ASP A 115 -7.25 -1.33 -9.87
CA ASP A 115 -7.46 -1.20 -11.30
C ASP A 115 -8.29 0.05 -11.63
N LEU A 116 -9.32 0.34 -10.84
CA LEU A 116 -10.15 1.54 -10.98
C LEU A 116 -9.33 2.80 -10.68
N TRP A 117 -8.47 2.77 -9.66
CA TRP A 117 -7.64 3.91 -9.23
C TRP A 117 -6.58 4.30 -10.25
N SER A 118 -6.10 3.34 -11.04
CA SER A 118 -5.14 3.60 -12.13
C SER A 118 -5.65 4.65 -13.14
N TYR A 119 -6.96 4.87 -13.20
CA TYR A 119 -7.63 5.87 -14.05
C TYR A 119 -7.98 7.18 -13.31
N LYS A 120 -7.53 7.37 -12.07
CA LYS A 120 -7.74 8.55 -11.22
C LYS A 120 -9.20 9.01 -11.09
N PRO A 121 -10.10 8.12 -10.62
CA PRO A 121 -11.50 8.45 -10.44
C PRO A 121 -11.78 9.45 -9.33
N THR A 122 -12.89 10.17 -9.48
CA THR A 122 -13.44 10.99 -8.41
C THR A 122 -13.94 10.09 -7.29
N GLU A 123 -13.84 10.53 -6.03
CA GLU A 123 -14.39 9.83 -4.84
C GLU A 123 -15.84 9.35 -5.08
N GLU A 124 -16.71 10.20 -5.64
CA GLU A 124 -18.10 9.86 -5.96
C GLU A 124 -18.23 8.59 -6.82
N MET A 125 -17.29 8.33 -7.74
CA MET A 125 -17.30 7.12 -8.57
C MET A 125 -16.76 5.90 -7.86
N ILE A 126 -15.76 6.09 -6.99
CA ILE A 126 -15.27 5.01 -6.16
C ILE A 126 -16.39 4.55 -5.23
N GLU A 127 -17.15 5.49 -4.66
CA GLU A 127 -18.31 5.18 -3.82
C GLU A 127 -19.37 4.39 -4.61
N ILE A 128 -19.72 4.85 -5.81
CA ILE A 128 -20.66 4.16 -6.70
C ILE A 128 -20.15 2.75 -7.07
N ALA A 129 -18.86 2.62 -7.38
CA ALA A 129 -18.24 1.35 -7.75
C ALA A 129 -18.25 0.35 -6.59
N LEU A 130 -17.92 0.81 -5.38
CA LEU A 130 -17.98 0.02 -4.15
C LEU A 130 -19.42 -0.41 -3.82
N GLN A 131 -20.39 0.51 -3.98
CA GLN A 131 -21.80 0.17 -3.82
C GLN A 131 -22.27 -0.84 -4.88
N TYR A 132 -21.73 -0.78 -6.09
CA TYR A 132 -21.98 -1.78 -7.12
C TYR A 132 -21.40 -3.15 -6.75
N VAL A 133 -20.19 -3.21 -6.18
CA VAL A 133 -19.63 -4.46 -5.64
C VAL A 133 -20.59 -5.09 -4.62
N CYS A 134 -21.22 -4.29 -3.77
CA CYS A 134 -22.24 -4.80 -2.84
C CYS A 134 -23.47 -5.41 -3.54
N ASN A 135 -23.82 -4.95 -4.75
CA ASN A 135 -24.92 -5.51 -5.53
C ASN A 135 -24.60 -6.87 -6.18
N ILE A 136 -23.32 -7.26 -6.26
CA ILE A 136 -22.89 -8.61 -6.66
C ILE A 136 -23.34 -9.63 -5.62
N PHE A 137 -23.36 -9.25 -4.33
CA PHE A 137 -23.83 -10.13 -3.27
C PHE A 137 -25.35 -10.34 -3.33
N PRO A 138 -25.85 -11.55 -3.02
CA PRO A 138 -27.28 -11.82 -2.96
C PRO A 138 -28.01 -10.84 -2.02
N SER A 139 -29.24 -10.46 -2.39
CA SER A 139 -30.08 -9.60 -1.54
C SER A 139 -30.29 -10.22 -0.16
N GLY A 140 -30.10 -9.44 0.91
CA GLY A 140 -30.22 -9.90 2.29
C GLY A 140 -29.08 -9.37 3.16
N ASN A 141 -28.75 -10.11 4.22
CA ASN A 141 -27.76 -9.68 5.21
C ASN A 141 -26.39 -9.38 4.60
N SER A 142 -25.85 -10.23 3.72
CA SER A 142 -24.52 -10.03 3.14
C SER A 142 -24.41 -8.75 2.31
N ARG A 143 -25.45 -8.40 1.53
CA ARG A 143 -25.49 -7.11 0.81
C ARG A 143 -25.57 -5.94 1.78
N ASN A 144 -26.41 -6.02 2.82
CA ASN A 144 -26.57 -4.94 3.79
C ASN A 144 -25.30 -4.72 4.63
N GLU A 145 -24.61 -5.80 5.00
CA GLU A 145 -23.33 -5.78 5.72
C GLU A 145 -22.24 -5.16 4.84
N CYS A 146 -22.20 -5.50 3.54
CA CYS A 146 -21.31 -4.86 2.58
C CYS A 146 -21.58 -3.35 2.47
N VAL A 147 -22.83 -2.94 2.25
CA VAL A 147 -23.19 -1.52 2.15
C VAL A 147 -22.81 -0.77 3.42
N ALA A 148 -23.15 -1.30 4.60
CA ALA A 148 -22.82 -0.68 5.88
C ALA A 148 -21.31 -0.62 6.16
N PHE A 149 -20.53 -1.56 5.59
CA PHE A 149 -19.07 -1.52 5.65
C PHE A 149 -18.52 -0.40 4.77
N ILE A 150 -18.95 -0.30 3.51
CA ILE A 150 -18.55 0.79 2.61
C ILE A 150 -18.92 2.14 3.20
N ASP A 151 -20.17 2.33 3.66
CA ASP A 151 -20.63 3.60 4.23
C ASP A 151 -19.80 4.04 5.45
N ARG A 152 -19.23 3.09 6.21
CA ARG A 152 -18.44 3.38 7.41
C ARG A 152 -16.97 3.59 7.09
N GLU A 153 -16.42 2.81 6.17
CA GLU A 153 -14.98 2.76 5.89
C GLU A 153 -14.60 3.53 4.63
N PHE A 154 -15.53 4.16 3.91
CA PHE A 154 -15.28 4.78 2.61
C PHE A 154 -14.06 5.71 2.60
N GLU A 155 -13.99 6.65 3.54
CA GLU A 155 -12.85 7.58 3.68
C GLU A 155 -11.51 6.84 3.92
N ASN A 156 -11.54 5.77 4.71
CA ASN A 156 -10.35 4.94 4.97
C ASN A 156 -9.96 4.14 3.71
N LEU A 157 -10.94 3.64 2.95
CA LEU A 157 -10.69 2.92 1.69
C LEU A 157 -10.07 3.83 0.63
N ILE A 158 -10.51 5.09 0.55
CA ILE A 158 -9.92 6.13 -0.31
C ILE A 158 -8.46 6.34 0.08
N ASP A 159 -8.19 6.55 1.37
CA ASP A 159 -6.83 6.76 1.90
C ASP A 159 -5.90 5.57 1.63
N TRP A 160 -6.38 4.33 1.81
CA TRP A 160 -5.58 3.12 1.60
C TRP A 160 -5.19 2.91 0.13
N VAL A 161 -6.09 3.22 -0.80
CA VAL A 161 -5.82 3.06 -2.22
C VAL A 161 -4.93 4.19 -2.75
N ASP A 162 -5.09 5.43 -2.26
CA ASP A 162 -4.17 6.54 -2.56
C ASP A 162 -2.73 6.25 -2.10
N LYS A 163 -2.58 5.48 -1.03
CA LYS A 163 -1.28 5.04 -0.48
C LYS A 163 -0.77 3.72 -1.07
N GLU A 164 -1.42 3.21 -2.11
CA GLU A 164 -1.02 1.99 -2.84
C GLU A 164 -0.84 0.75 -1.93
N PHE A 165 -1.66 0.61 -0.89
CA PHE A 165 -1.59 -0.57 -0.03
C PHE A 165 -1.92 -1.85 -0.79
N PRO A 166 -1.17 -2.96 -0.58
CA PRO A 166 -1.47 -4.22 -1.28
C PRO A 166 -2.84 -4.79 -0.89
N PRO A 167 -3.60 -5.43 -1.81
CA PRO A 167 -4.92 -5.99 -1.52
C PRO A 167 -4.88 -7.04 -0.41
N GLN A 168 -3.77 -7.78 -0.34
CA GLN A 168 -3.54 -8.78 0.69
C GLN A 168 -3.48 -8.17 2.10
N PHE A 169 -2.84 -7.00 2.24
CA PHE A 169 -2.76 -6.27 3.50
C PHE A 169 -4.15 -5.77 3.90
N MET A 170 -4.82 -5.04 3.01
CA MET A 170 -6.14 -4.48 3.27
C MET A 170 -7.16 -5.58 3.63
N CYS A 171 -7.12 -6.72 2.94
CA CYS A 171 -8.00 -7.85 3.24
C CYS A 171 -7.71 -8.58 4.55
N THR A 172 -6.47 -8.54 5.01
CA THR A 172 -6.09 -9.05 6.32
C THR A 172 -6.50 -8.06 7.41
N ALA A 173 -6.27 -6.76 7.21
CA ALA A 173 -6.65 -5.70 8.14
C ALA A 173 -8.16 -5.65 8.43
N VAL A 174 -8.99 -5.92 7.42
CA VAL A 174 -10.46 -5.99 7.58
C VAL A 174 -10.95 -7.37 8.03
N GLY A 175 -10.05 -8.32 8.29
CA GLY A 175 -10.35 -9.67 8.79
C GLY A 175 -11.04 -10.59 7.77
N ALA A 176 -11.00 -10.26 6.48
CA ALA A 176 -11.59 -11.09 5.41
C ALA A 176 -10.68 -12.25 5.00
N CYS A 177 -9.37 -12.02 5.04
CA CYS A 177 -8.35 -13.04 4.91
C CYS A 177 -7.85 -13.44 6.30
N ASP A 178 -7.77 -14.76 6.55
CA ASP A 178 -6.91 -15.26 7.62
C ASP A 178 -5.50 -14.78 7.33
N PHE A 179 -4.78 -14.30 8.35
CA PHE A 179 -3.37 -13.88 8.24
C PHE A 179 -2.56 -14.97 7.52
N PRO A 180 -2.10 -14.77 6.27
CA PRO A 180 -1.40 -15.82 5.58
C PRO A 180 -0.06 -15.29 5.12
N PHE A 181 1.02 -15.77 5.71
CA PHE A 181 2.12 -16.14 4.85
C PHE A 181 2.49 -17.59 5.18
N ASP A 182 2.26 -18.49 4.21
CA ASP A 182 3.27 -19.52 3.96
C ASP A 182 4.62 -18.81 3.95
N PRO A 183 5.69 -19.36 4.54
CA PRO A 183 6.97 -18.69 4.67
C PRO A 183 7.49 -18.33 3.27
N VAL A 184 7.22 -17.09 2.86
CA VAL A 184 8.04 -16.36 1.90
C VAL A 184 9.21 -15.86 2.73
N GLU A 185 10.43 -16.08 2.25
CA GLU A 185 11.66 -15.66 2.94
C GLU A 185 11.59 -14.19 3.41
N ASP A 186 10.78 -13.33 2.77
CA ASP A 186 10.69 -11.88 3.04
C ASP A 186 9.31 -11.36 3.51
N GLY A 187 8.33 -12.22 3.82
CA GLY A 187 6.94 -11.78 4.12
C GLY A 187 6.79 -10.95 5.40
N LEU A 188 7.62 -11.24 6.41
CA LEU A 188 7.69 -10.48 7.66
C LEU A 188 8.38 -9.11 7.48
N CYS A 189 9.35 -9.05 6.57
CA CYS A 189 10.10 -7.84 6.23
C CYS A 189 9.19 -6.79 5.60
N LEU A 190 8.49 -7.19 4.52
CA LEU A 190 7.52 -6.33 3.82
C LEU A 190 6.43 -5.80 4.75
N PHE A 191 5.96 -6.63 5.68
CA PHE A 191 4.98 -6.22 6.68
C PHE A 191 5.53 -5.13 7.60
N CYS A 192 6.74 -5.32 8.12
CA CYS A 192 7.34 -4.35 9.01
C CYS A 192 7.61 -3.03 8.29
N GLU A 193 8.16 -3.08 7.07
CA GLU A 193 8.45 -1.87 6.29
C GLU A 193 7.17 -1.07 6.03
N GLY A 194 6.11 -1.74 5.56
CA GLY A 194 4.81 -1.11 5.35
C GLY A 194 4.21 -0.53 6.63
N ALA A 195 4.37 -1.20 7.78
CA ALA A 195 3.91 -0.69 9.07
C ALA A 195 4.67 0.57 9.50
N MET A 196 5.99 0.59 9.33
CA MET A 196 6.81 1.77 9.67
C MET A 196 6.55 2.93 8.71
N THR A 197 6.43 2.69 7.41
CA THR A 197 6.01 3.71 6.42
C THR A 197 4.63 4.28 6.76
N PHE A 198 3.66 3.43 7.13
CA PHE A 198 2.35 3.90 7.58
C PHE A 198 2.45 4.84 8.79
N ILE A 199 3.33 4.53 9.75
CA ILE A 199 3.54 5.38 10.92
C ILE A 199 4.09 6.75 10.50
N TYR A 200 5.07 6.80 9.59
CA TYR A 200 5.63 8.06 9.09
C TYR A 200 4.62 8.89 8.28
N ASP A 201 3.83 8.24 7.41
CA ASP A 201 2.90 8.94 6.51
C ASP A 201 1.62 9.41 7.20
N PHE A 202 1.15 8.68 8.23
CA PHE A 202 -0.10 8.99 8.93
C PHE A 202 0.11 9.86 10.17
N PHE A 203 1.30 9.82 10.76
CA PHE A 203 1.62 10.58 11.95
C PHE A 203 2.78 11.54 11.66
N GLU A 204 2.48 12.75 11.21
CA GLU A 204 3.43 13.87 11.33
C GLU A 204 3.77 14.00 12.83
N PHE A 205 4.99 13.64 13.21
CA PHE A 205 5.41 13.66 14.60
C PHE A 205 5.35 15.11 15.12
N ASP A 206 4.43 15.37 16.04
CA ASP A 206 4.32 16.62 16.78
C ASP A 206 5.17 16.54 18.05
N GLU A 207 6.17 17.42 18.22
CA GLU A 207 7.03 17.48 19.42
C GLU A 207 6.24 17.55 20.74
N GLN A 208 4.98 18.01 20.74
CA GLN A 208 4.18 18.10 21.97
C GLN A 208 3.48 16.81 22.38
N ASN A 209 3.07 15.96 21.43
CA ASN A 209 2.22 14.79 21.71
C ASN A 209 2.59 13.52 20.91
N GLY A 210 3.59 13.58 20.03
CA GLY A 210 3.94 12.53 19.08
C GLY A 210 4.28 11.21 19.75
N ALA A 211 5.03 11.23 20.85
CA ALA A 211 5.36 10.03 21.62
C ALA A 211 4.12 9.33 22.22
N GLU A 212 3.17 10.09 22.76
CA GLU A 212 1.92 9.53 23.32
C GLU A 212 1.03 8.95 22.22
N VAL A 213 1.00 9.59 21.05
CA VAL A 213 0.25 9.13 19.88
C VAL A 213 0.86 7.84 19.31
N ILE A 214 2.18 7.78 19.15
CA ILE A 214 2.88 6.58 18.67
C ILE A 214 2.66 5.41 19.62
N ALA A 215 2.73 5.62 20.94
CA ALA A 215 2.47 4.54 21.90
C ALA A 215 1.07 3.93 21.70
N VAL A 216 0.05 4.76 21.45
CA VAL A 216 -1.31 4.29 21.16
C VAL A 216 -1.39 3.53 19.84
N VAL A 217 -0.60 3.94 18.84
CA VAL A 217 -0.54 3.29 17.53
C VAL A 217 0.14 1.93 17.61
N LEU A 218 1.25 1.84 18.34
CA LEU A 218 1.95 0.57 18.59
C LEU A 218 1.04 -0.42 19.33
N ASP A 219 0.27 0.05 20.32
CA ASP A 219 -0.77 -0.76 20.97
C ASP A 219 -1.87 -1.20 19.99
N TYR A 220 -2.30 -0.30 19.10
CA TYR A 220 -3.30 -0.60 18.07
C TYR A 220 -2.80 -1.66 17.07
N ILE A 221 -1.53 -1.63 16.69
CA ILE A 221 -0.91 -2.65 15.83
C ILE A 221 -1.05 -4.04 16.47
N CYS A 222 -0.87 -4.15 17.79
CA CYS A 222 -1.07 -5.43 18.48
C CYS A 222 -2.55 -5.91 18.46
N LEU A 223 -3.51 -5.00 18.38
CA LEU A 223 -4.93 -5.35 18.23
C LEU A 223 -5.26 -5.97 16.86
N ILE A 224 -4.41 -5.76 15.84
CA ILE A 224 -4.55 -6.38 14.52
C ILE A 224 -4.26 -7.89 14.61
N PHE A 225 -3.34 -8.32 15.49
CA PHE A 225 -3.07 -9.74 15.71
C PHE A 225 -4.27 -10.42 16.39
N PRO A 226 -4.65 -11.66 16.05
CA PRO A 226 -5.72 -12.38 16.73
C PRO A 226 -5.46 -12.58 18.23
N GLU A 227 -6.52 -12.66 19.04
CA GLU A 227 -6.38 -13.02 20.46
C GLU A 227 -5.67 -14.38 20.61
N GLY A 228 -4.55 -14.39 21.34
CA GLY A 228 -3.73 -15.59 21.52
C GLY A 228 -2.26 -15.25 21.71
N GLU A 229 -1.40 -16.23 21.42
CA GLU A 229 0.04 -16.16 21.65
C GLU A 229 0.72 -15.07 20.81
N SER A 230 0.28 -14.87 19.56
CA SER A 230 0.83 -13.84 18.67
C SER A 230 0.54 -12.41 19.15
N ARG A 231 -0.69 -12.14 19.63
CA ARG A 231 -1.00 -10.84 20.23
C ARG A 231 -0.22 -10.64 21.54
N GLN A 232 -0.10 -11.67 22.37
CA GLN A 232 0.72 -11.59 23.59
C GLN A 232 2.19 -11.30 23.30
N MET A 233 2.77 -11.95 22.30
CA MET A 233 4.15 -11.67 21.87
C MET A 233 4.31 -10.24 21.35
N CYS A 234 3.32 -9.72 20.62
CA CYS A 234 3.29 -8.32 20.20
C CYS A 234 3.19 -7.37 21.39
N ASP A 235 2.23 -7.59 22.29
CA ASP A 235 2.02 -6.78 23.49
C ASP A 235 3.30 -6.75 24.34
N GLU A 236 3.96 -7.89 24.53
CA GLU A 236 5.23 -7.99 25.26
C GLU A 236 6.38 -7.26 24.54
N LEU A 237 6.43 -7.30 23.21
CA LEU A 237 7.43 -6.58 22.41
C LEU A 237 7.22 -5.07 22.52
N ILE A 238 5.98 -4.59 22.33
CA ILE A 238 5.65 -3.17 22.46
C ILE A 238 5.88 -2.70 23.90
N GLU A 239 5.49 -3.47 24.92
CA GLU A 239 5.74 -3.10 26.31
C GLU A 239 7.24 -2.95 26.63
N GLN A 240 8.10 -3.77 26.01
CA GLN A 240 9.55 -3.73 26.24
C GLN A 240 10.27 -2.70 25.38
N GLU A 241 9.79 -2.48 24.15
CA GLU A 241 10.55 -1.81 23.10
C GLU A 241 9.86 -0.54 22.56
N ALA A 242 8.65 -0.18 23.01
CA ALA A 242 7.89 0.97 22.50
C ALA A 242 8.69 2.27 22.52
N GLN A 243 9.46 2.53 23.57
CA GLN A 243 10.29 3.74 23.62
C GLN A 243 11.30 3.78 22.48
N LYS A 244 11.89 2.63 22.11
CA LYS A 244 12.85 2.56 21.01
C LYS A 244 12.17 2.80 19.66
N PHE A 245 10.96 2.26 19.47
CA PHE A 245 10.17 2.58 18.28
C PHE A 245 9.82 4.07 18.21
N ILE A 246 9.41 4.67 19.33
CA ILE A 246 9.17 6.12 19.42
C ILE A 246 10.43 6.89 19.02
N ASP A 247 11.59 6.52 19.56
CA ASP A 247 12.86 7.17 19.24
C ASP A 247 13.20 7.02 17.74
N PHE A 248 13.00 5.85 17.13
CA PHE A 248 13.20 5.64 15.69
C PHE A 248 12.27 6.51 14.84
N ILE A 249 11.02 6.67 15.27
CA ILE A 249 10.02 7.45 14.54
C ILE A 249 10.29 8.96 14.69
N GLU A 250 10.58 9.41 15.91
CA GLU A 250 10.96 10.80 16.21
C GLU A 250 12.16 11.27 15.38
N HIS A 251 13.08 10.36 15.09
CA HIS A 251 14.32 10.64 14.36
C HIS A 251 14.31 10.18 12.90
N GLU A 252 13.14 9.86 12.34
CA GLU A 252 12.94 9.52 10.92
C GLU A 252 13.85 8.37 10.41
N PHE A 253 14.03 7.33 11.22
CA PHE A 253 14.83 6.17 10.83
C PHE A 253 14.20 5.44 9.63
N PRO A 254 15.00 4.93 8.68
CA PRO A 254 14.45 4.21 7.53
C PRO A 254 13.64 2.96 7.97
N PRO A 255 12.42 2.75 7.43
CA PRO A 255 11.60 1.57 7.68
C PRO A 255 12.35 0.25 7.59
N GLU A 256 13.10 0.01 6.51
CA GLU A 256 13.89 -1.21 6.30
C GLU A 256 14.89 -1.46 7.46
N ASN A 257 15.55 -0.41 7.93
CA ASN A 257 16.55 -0.50 8.99
C ASN A 257 15.93 -0.84 10.34
N ILE A 258 14.80 -0.21 10.66
CA ILE A 258 14.00 -0.56 11.85
C ILE A 258 13.61 -2.03 11.79
N CYS A 259 13.21 -2.49 10.60
CA CYS A 259 12.77 -3.85 10.36
C CYS A 259 13.89 -4.89 10.43
N ILE A 260 15.11 -4.53 10.02
CA ILE A 260 16.31 -5.33 10.28
C ILE A 260 16.59 -5.41 11.78
N LEU A 261 16.53 -4.28 12.50
CA LEU A 261 16.87 -4.20 13.93
C LEU A 261 15.92 -5.03 14.81
N VAL A 262 14.63 -5.07 14.46
CA VAL A 262 13.63 -5.88 15.18
C VAL A 262 13.59 -7.33 14.67
N GLY A 263 14.46 -7.70 13.73
CA GLY A 263 14.59 -9.05 13.18
C GLY A 263 13.46 -9.46 12.25
N ALA A 264 12.70 -8.50 11.72
CA ALA A 264 11.64 -8.72 10.74
C ALA A 264 12.20 -8.87 9.31
N CYS A 265 13.27 -8.14 8.99
CA CYS A 265 14.01 -8.25 7.74
C CYS A 265 15.32 -9.02 7.93
N GLU A 266 15.67 -9.85 6.96
CA GLU A 266 17.04 -10.37 6.87
C GLU A 266 17.96 -9.24 6.40
N SER A 267 19.03 -8.99 7.14
CA SER A 267 20.09 -8.14 6.62
C SER A 267 20.93 -8.92 5.62
N ASN A 268 21.22 -8.34 4.45
CA ASN A 268 22.31 -8.84 3.57
C ASN A 268 23.69 -8.84 4.27
N ILE A 269 23.74 -8.23 5.46
CA ILE A 269 24.83 -8.27 6.41
C ILE A 269 24.80 -9.63 7.12
N THR A 270 25.72 -10.53 6.77
CA THR A 270 25.88 -11.80 7.49
C THR A 270 26.34 -11.53 8.93
N PRO A 271 25.67 -12.06 9.97
CA PRO A 271 26.06 -11.85 11.38
C PRO A 271 27.34 -12.60 11.80
N VAL A 272 28.05 -13.17 10.81
CA VAL A 272 29.35 -13.81 10.99
C VAL A 272 30.39 -12.86 10.42
N TYR A 273 31.00 -12.07 11.31
CA TYR A 273 32.22 -11.34 11.02
C TYR A 273 33.37 -12.05 11.71
N ASP A 274 34.42 -12.38 10.96
CA ASP A 274 35.58 -13.10 11.47
C ASP A 274 36.63 -12.14 12.04
N THR A 275 36.51 -10.83 11.76
CA THR A 275 37.50 -9.81 12.14
C THR A 275 36.88 -8.46 12.53
N GLU A 276 37.62 -7.66 13.31
CA GLU A 276 37.26 -6.27 13.64
C GLU A 276 37.16 -5.37 12.39
N CYS A 277 37.91 -5.67 11.34
CA CYS A 277 37.89 -4.94 10.07
C CYS A 277 36.59 -5.21 9.29
N GLU A 278 36.20 -6.49 9.16
CA GLU A 278 34.97 -6.89 8.48
C GLU A 278 33.72 -6.33 9.18
N PHE A 279 33.70 -6.39 10.52
CA PHE A 279 32.65 -5.74 11.32
C PHE A 279 32.57 -4.24 11.04
N CYS A 280 33.71 -3.56 10.97
CA CYS A 280 33.76 -2.13 10.68
C CYS A 280 33.24 -1.81 9.29
N GLU A 281 33.69 -2.54 8.25
CA GLU A 281 33.30 -2.27 6.86
C GLU A 281 31.80 -2.43 6.66
N ILE A 282 31.23 -3.49 7.23
CA ILE A 282 29.78 -3.74 7.26
C ILE A 282 29.04 -2.59 7.93
N PHE A 283 29.49 -2.22 9.13
CA PHE A 283 28.83 -1.21 9.94
C PHE A 283 28.88 0.18 9.30
N TYR A 284 30.03 0.51 8.71
CA TYR A 284 30.25 1.77 8.04
C TYR A 284 29.45 1.86 6.73
N GLN A 285 29.34 0.76 5.97
CA GLN A 285 28.48 0.73 4.79
C GLN A 285 27.01 0.94 5.15
N PHE A 286 26.52 0.28 6.21
CA PHE A 286 25.18 0.52 6.73
C PHE A 286 24.97 1.99 7.13
N ALA A 287 26.00 2.63 7.72
CA ALA A 287 25.98 4.04 8.05
C ALA A 287 25.97 4.96 6.82
N LEU A 288 26.62 4.59 5.72
CA LEU A 288 26.53 5.31 4.44
C LEU A 288 25.15 5.19 3.80
N ASP A 289 24.57 3.99 3.80
CA ASP A 289 23.25 3.75 3.21
C ASP A 289 22.16 4.56 3.93
N MET A 290 22.35 4.89 5.21
CA MET A 290 21.47 5.80 5.95
C MET A 290 21.60 7.27 5.54
N LEU A 291 22.71 7.71 4.91
CA LEU A 291 22.86 9.10 4.47
C LEU A 291 21.96 9.46 3.29
N ASP A 292 21.51 8.47 2.50
CA ASP A 292 20.54 8.69 1.41
C ASP A 292 19.20 9.25 1.92
N PHE A 293 18.95 9.17 3.23
CA PHE A 293 17.75 9.69 3.90
C PHE A 293 17.98 11.02 4.64
N GLU A 294 19.12 11.70 4.44
CA GLU A 294 19.49 12.98 5.09
C GLU A 294 19.26 13.01 6.63
N PRO A 295 19.72 12.01 7.41
CA PRO A 295 19.42 11.92 8.83
C PRO A 295 20.06 13.06 9.63
N SER A 296 19.37 13.53 10.67
CA SER A 296 19.92 14.55 11.57
C SER A 296 21.13 14.03 12.35
N ILE A 297 22.02 14.93 12.79
CA ILE A 297 23.18 14.57 13.62
C ILE A 297 22.74 13.88 14.93
N GLU A 298 21.62 14.32 15.49
CA GLU A 298 21.00 13.78 16.71
C GLU A 298 20.46 12.36 16.48
N ALA A 299 19.87 12.10 15.30
CA ALA A 299 19.42 10.76 14.90
C ALA A 299 20.59 9.76 14.80
N ILE A 300 21.73 10.20 14.26
CA ILE A 300 22.94 9.37 14.14
C ILE A 300 23.49 9.03 15.53
N GLU A 301 23.53 10.00 16.45
CA GLU A 301 24.00 9.79 17.82
C GLU A 301 23.13 8.76 18.57
N HIS A 302 21.81 8.91 18.51
CA HIS A 302 20.86 7.98 19.11
C HIS A 302 20.92 6.56 18.53
N LEU A 303 21.10 6.44 17.21
CA LEU A 303 21.28 5.14 16.56
C LEU A 303 22.54 4.44 17.07
N LEU A 304 23.65 5.17 17.18
CA LEU A 304 24.91 4.62 17.66
C LEU A 304 24.79 4.16 19.13
N GLU A 305 24.10 4.92 19.98
CA GLU A 305 23.80 4.51 21.36
C GLU A 305 22.96 3.23 21.41
N TYR A 306 21.93 3.13 20.55
CA TYR A 306 21.08 1.95 20.44
C TYR A 306 21.88 0.70 20.02
N ILE A 307 22.73 0.84 19.01
CA ILE A 307 23.63 -0.22 18.54
C ILE A 307 24.55 -0.68 19.67
N CYS A 308 25.08 0.24 20.46
CA CYS A 308 25.91 -0.11 21.62
C CYS A 308 25.15 -0.91 22.67
N ASP A 309 23.84 -0.65 22.81
CA ASP A 309 22.98 -1.33 23.76
C ASP A 309 22.62 -2.77 23.35
N ILE A 310 22.62 -3.07 22.04
CA ILE A 310 22.48 -4.43 21.50
C ILE A 310 23.71 -5.29 21.83
N PHE A 311 24.91 -4.71 21.81
CA PHE A 311 26.11 -5.47 22.03
C PHE A 311 26.22 -6.00 23.47
N PRO A 312 26.49 -7.29 23.69
CA PRO A 312 26.66 -7.82 25.04
C PRO A 312 28.09 -7.59 25.58
N GLY A 313 28.18 -7.44 26.91
CA GLY A 313 29.45 -7.53 27.64
C GLY A 313 30.45 -6.44 27.29
N THR A 314 31.67 -6.82 26.92
CA THR A 314 32.75 -5.88 26.63
C THR A 314 32.53 -5.10 25.33
N LEU A 315 31.77 -5.64 24.38
CA LEU A 315 31.45 -4.98 23.12
C LEU A 315 30.58 -3.74 23.36
N LYS A 316 29.61 -3.80 24.28
CA LYS A 316 28.85 -2.64 24.77
C LYS A 316 29.77 -1.51 25.20
N THR A 317 30.71 -1.82 26.10
CA THR A 317 31.62 -0.83 26.69
C THR A 317 32.60 -0.24 25.68
N VAL A 318 33.02 -1.03 24.68
CA VAL A 318 33.88 -0.55 23.59
C VAL A 318 33.09 0.34 22.65
N CYS A 319 31.87 -0.06 22.30
CA CYS A 319 30.95 0.72 21.48
C CYS A 319 30.61 2.06 22.14
N GLN A 320 30.15 2.07 23.40
CA GLN A 320 29.85 3.33 24.10
C GLN A 320 31.05 4.27 24.12
N ARG A 321 32.27 3.75 24.33
CA ARG A 321 33.48 4.58 24.32
C ARG A 321 33.77 5.15 22.92
N PHE A 322 33.44 4.43 21.86
CA PHE A 322 33.57 4.89 20.49
C PHE A 322 32.59 6.03 20.21
N VAL A 323 31.32 5.86 20.60
CA VAL A 323 30.29 6.91 20.53
C VAL A 323 30.75 8.13 21.32
N ASP A 324 31.16 7.97 22.58
CA ASP A 324 31.57 9.08 23.46
C ASP A 324 32.78 9.89 22.96
N ASN A 325 33.70 9.31 22.17
CA ASN A 325 35.03 9.91 21.94
C ASN A 325 35.47 10.00 20.47
N LYS A 326 34.77 9.38 19.53
CA LYS A 326 35.23 9.26 18.14
C LYS A 326 34.15 9.44 17.08
N TRP A 327 32.88 9.57 17.46
CA TRP A 327 31.78 9.67 16.50
C TRP A 327 31.84 10.94 15.62
N GLU A 328 32.39 12.06 16.12
CA GLU A 328 32.60 13.27 15.31
C GLU A 328 33.49 13.00 14.09
N HIS A 329 34.49 12.12 14.23
CA HIS A 329 35.36 11.72 13.13
C HIS A 329 34.67 10.72 12.18
N LEU A 330 33.73 9.92 12.70
CA LEU A 330 32.85 9.09 11.87
C LEU A 330 31.95 9.98 10.99
N LEU A 331 31.38 11.06 11.53
CA LEU A 331 30.60 12.02 10.76
C LEU A 331 31.42 12.68 9.63
N GLU A 332 32.66 13.06 9.90
CA GLU A 332 33.56 13.58 8.87
C GLU A 332 33.79 12.58 7.74
N LEU A 333 33.99 11.30 8.09
CA LEU A 333 34.18 10.24 7.10
C LEU A 333 32.90 9.98 6.29
N LEU A 334 31.75 9.92 6.96
CA LEU A 334 30.44 9.71 6.35
C LEU A 334 30.06 10.86 5.41
N ASN A 335 30.25 12.11 5.82
CA ASN A 335 29.93 13.29 5.01
C ASN A 335 30.80 13.42 3.74
N GLU A 336 31.99 12.82 3.74
CA GLU A 336 32.88 12.78 2.58
C GLU A 336 32.71 11.49 1.75
N GLU A 337 31.75 10.62 2.11
CA GLU A 337 31.40 9.36 1.45
C GLU A 337 32.62 8.47 1.16
N TYR A 338 33.53 8.35 2.13
CA TYR A 338 34.70 7.48 1.95
C TYR A 338 34.27 6.03 1.72
N PRO A 339 34.96 5.26 0.86
CA PRO A 339 34.75 3.82 0.79
C PRO A 339 34.98 3.14 2.15
N ALA A 340 34.18 2.12 2.48
CA ALA A 340 34.17 1.49 3.80
C ALA A 340 35.52 0.94 4.25
N ASP A 341 36.30 0.37 3.32
CA ASP A 341 37.66 -0.12 3.58
C ASP A 341 38.60 1.01 4.03
N ILE A 342 38.55 2.16 3.35
CA ILE A 342 39.36 3.34 3.67
C ILE A 342 38.92 3.97 5.00
N ALA A 343 37.62 4.12 5.21
CA ALA A 343 37.10 4.65 6.47
C ALA A 343 37.51 3.76 7.66
N CYS A 344 37.47 2.44 7.49
CA CYS A 344 37.86 1.48 8.53
C CYS A 344 39.36 1.39 8.77
N GLN A 345 40.20 1.69 7.77
CA GLN A 345 41.63 1.92 7.98
C GLN A 345 41.87 3.20 8.81
N VAL A 346 41.20 4.30 8.47
CA VAL A 346 41.32 5.57 9.21
C VAL A 346 40.85 5.42 10.66
N MET A 347 39.77 4.67 10.88
CA MET A 347 39.26 4.35 12.22
C MET A 347 40.17 3.40 13.01
N GLY A 348 41.12 2.73 12.34
CA GLY A 348 42.08 1.80 12.92
C GLY A 348 41.53 0.40 13.17
N ALA A 349 40.39 0.05 12.57
CA ALA A 349 39.79 -1.27 12.61
C ALA A 349 40.39 -2.21 11.55
N CYS A 350 40.79 -1.65 10.41
CA CYS A 350 41.54 -2.35 9.37
C CYS A 350 43.02 -1.98 9.44
N VAL A 351 43.89 -2.95 9.17
CA VAL A 351 45.34 -2.73 9.01
C VAL A 351 45.60 -2.52 7.51
N GLU A 352 46.51 -1.60 7.16
CA GLU A 352 46.95 -1.36 5.77
C GLU A 352 47.34 -2.63 5.00
#